data_AF-A0A2V7DBP7-F1
#
_entry.id   AF-A0A2V7DBP7-F1
#
_cell.length_a   1.000
_cell.length_b   1.000
_cell.length_c   1.000
_cell.angle_alpha   90.00
_cell.angle_beta   90.00
_cell.angle_gamma   90.00
#
_symmetry.space_group_name_H-M   'P 1'
#
loop_
_entity.id
_entity.type
_entity.pdbx_description
1 polymer ?
#
loop_
_entity_poly.entity_id
_entity_poly.type
_entity_poly.pdbx_seq_one_letter_code
_entity_poly.pdbx_strand_id
1 'polypeptide(L)'
;MNVLSIDGGGIRGIIAAAILEALRAQIGRELHEVFDLVSGTSTGGIIALGIGTPAKNGRPYRPAESSGRRPRHVTGPQRGSIPLPLGGLDGARPEIVL
;
A
#
# COMPACT_ATOMS: atom_id res chain seq x y z
N MET A 1 -5.74 0.86 -21.79
CA MET A 1 -6.03 2.05 -21.00
C MET A 1 -6.93 1.65 -19.85
N ASN A 2 -6.47 1.82 -18.62
CA ASN A 2 -7.14 1.39 -17.39
C ASN A 2 -7.72 2.62 -16.69
N VAL A 3 -9.03 2.58 -16.42
CA VAL A 3 -9.76 3.69 -15.80
C VAL A 3 -10.35 3.26 -14.47
N LEU A 4 -10.12 4.06 -13.43
CA LEU A 4 -10.75 3.92 -12.12
C LEU A 4 -11.81 5.00 -11.95
N SER A 5 -13.07 4.61 -11.76
CA SER A 5 -14.19 5.54 -11.48
C SER A 5 -14.71 5.32 -10.07
N ILE A 6 -14.89 6.40 -9.32
CA ILE A 6 -15.31 6.38 -7.92
C ILE A 6 -16.59 7.21 -7.76
N ASP A 7 -17.67 6.56 -7.37
CA ASP A 7 -18.94 7.24 -7.13
C ASP A 7 -18.91 8.15 -5.91
N GLY A 8 -19.76 9.18 -5.94
CA GLY A 8 -20.03 10.01 -4.77
C GLY A 8 -20.83 9.27 -3.70
N GLY A 9 -20.68 9.68 -2.44
CA GLY A 9 -21.39 9.02 -1.34
C GLY A 9 -21.42 9.78 -0.02
N GLY A 10 -20.95 11.03 0.01
CA GLY A 10 -20.78 11.78 1.26
C GLY A 10 -19.91 11.00 2.24
N ILE A 11 -20.39 10.82 3.47
CA ILE A 11 -19.68 10.05 4.49
C ILE A 11 -19.43 8.58 4.09
N ARG A 12 -20.27 7.99 3.23
CA ARG A 12 -20.11 6.61 2.76
C ARG A 12 -18.90 6.42 1.83
N GLY A 13 -18.23 7.50 1.42
CA GLY A 13 -16.95 7.41 0.72
C GLY A 13 -15.88 6.62 1.48
N ILE A 14 -16.02 6.46 2.80
CA ILE A 14 -15.16 5.58 3.61
C ILE A 14 -15.20 4.11 3.13
N ILE A 15 -16.34 3.64 2.62
CA ILE A 15 -16.48 2.29 2.07
C ILE A 15 -15.65 2.17 0.79
N ALA A 16 -15.77 3.14 -0.12
CA ALA A 16 -14.97 3.18 -1.34
C ALA A 16 -13.46 3.23 -1.00
N ALA A 17 -13.05 4.06 -0.04
CA ALA A 17 -11.66 4.14 0.40
C ALA A 17 -11.14 2.81 0.95
N ALA A 18 -11.94 2.09 1.75
CA ALA A 18 -11.56 0.78 2.28
C ALA A 18 -11.41 -0.29 1.18
N ILE A 19 -12.31 -0.29 0.19
CA ILE A 19 -12.20 -1.19 -0.98
C ILE A 19 -10.94 -0.88 -1.78
N LEU A 20 -10.66 0.40 -2.01
CA LEU A 20 -9.47 0.84 -2.76
C LEU A 20 -8.17 0.46 -2.04
N GLU A 21 -8.14 0.53 -0.71
CA GLU A 21 -6.99 0.08 0.07
C GLU A 21 -6.79 -1.44 0.00
N ALA A 22 -7.88 -2.21 0.08
CA ALA A 22 -7.81 -3.66 -0.12
C ALA A 22 -7.33 -4.02 -1.53
N LEU A 23 -7.82 -3.30 -2.55
CA LEU A 23 -7.39 -3.45 -3.94
C LEU A 23 -5.91 -3.11 -4.11
N ARG A 24 -5.44 -1.99 -3.55
CA ARG A 24 -4.02 -1.58 -3.55
C ARG A 24 -3.15 -2.69 -2.95
N ALA A 25 -3.56 -3.23 -1.80
CA ALA A 25 -2.84 -4.30 -1.12
C ALA A 25 -2.77 -5.60 -1.95
N GLN A 26 -3.84 -5.95 -2.67
CA GLN A 26 -3.87 -7.12 -3.57
C GLN A 26 -2.99 -6.93 -4.81
N ILE A 27 -2.96 -5.72 -5.38
CA ILE A 27 -2.12 -5.41 -6.55
C ILE A 27 -0.63 -5.30 -6.15
N GLY A 28 -0.35 -4.84 -4.93
CA GLY A 28 1.02 -4.63 -4.44
C GLY A 28 1.71 -3.40 -5.04
N ARG A 29 0.94 -2.50 -5.68
CA ARG A 29 1.40 -1.25 -6.29
C ARG A 29 0.46 -0.12 -5.92
N GLU A 30 0.93 1.12 -6.00
CA GLU A 30 0.07 2.27 -5.75
C GLU A 30 -0.94 2.46 -6.90
N LEU A 31 -2.15 2.91 -6.58
CA LEU A 31 -3.24 3.00 -7.55
C LEU A 31 -2.91 3.92 -8.74
N HIS A 32 -2.14 4.99 -8.50
CA HIS A 32 -1.70 5.92 -9.54
C HIS A 32 -0.65 5.32 -10.51
N GLU A 33 -0.03 4.19 -10.16
CA GLU A 33 0.89 3.48 -11.04
C GLU A 33 0.19 2.45 -11.95
N VAL A 34 -1.10 2.18 -11.68
CA VAL A 34 -1.88 1.10 -12.31
C VAL A 34 -2.95 1.65 -13.25
N PHE A 35 -3.54 2.79 -12.89
CA PHE A 35 -4.62 3.42 -13.65
C PHE A 35 -4.11 4.64 -14.41
N ASP A 36 -4.39 4.68 -15.72
CA ASP A 36 -4.05 5.81 -16.59
C ASP A 36 -4.95 7.02 -16.31
N LEU A 37 -6.14 6.78 -15.78
CA LEU A 37 -7.12 7.80 -15.42
C LEU A 37 -7.86 7.41 -14.15
N VAL A 38 -7.94 8.34 -13.20
CA VAL A 38 -8.77 8.23 -12.00
C VAL A 38 -9.78 9.36 -12.00
N SER A 39 -11.06 9.01 -11.91
CA SER A 39 -12.18 9.94 -11.92
C SER A 39 -13.13 9.68 -10.75
N GLY A 40 -13.87 10.70 -10.33
CA GLY A 40 -14.94 10.53 -9.37
C GLY A 40 -15.78 11.78 -9.17
N THR A 41 -16.96 11.61 -8.57
CA THR A 41 -17.91 12.70 -8.30
C THR A 41 -18.05 12.97 -6.81
N SER A 42 -18.18 14.24 -6.40
CA SER A 42 -18.30 14.62 -4.98
C SER A 42 -17.18 14.01 -4.13
N THR A 43 -17.50 13.20 -3.10
CA THR A 43 -16.50 12.47 -2.30
C THR A 43 -15.59 11.57 -3.12
N GLY A 44 -16.11 10.93 -4.17
CA GLY A 44 -15.30 10.13 -5.08
C GLY A 44 -14.27 10.98 -5.82
N GLY A 45 -14.61 12.23 -6.14
CA GLY A 45 -13.68 13.20 -6.73
C GLY A 45 -12.58 13.62 -5.75
N ILE A 46 -12.92 13.81 -4.47
CA ILE A 46 -11.92 14.08 -3.42
C ILE A 46 -10.96 12.90 -3.28
N ILE A 47 -11.46 11.66 -3.32
CA ILE A 47 -10.62 10.45 -3.28
C ILE A 47 -9.73 10.38 -4.53
N ALA A 48 -10.28 10.63 -5.72
CA ALA A 48 -9.52 10.65 -6.97
C ALA A 48 -8.37 11.68 -6.93
N LEU A 49 -8.62 12.88 -6.41
CA LEU A 49 -7.59 13.90 -6.19
C LEU A 49 -6.54 13.41 -5.19
N GLY A 50 -6.95 12.76 -4.10
CA GLY A 50 -6.02 12.18 -3.11
C GLY A 50 -5.09 11.12 -3.69
N ILE A 51 -5.55 10.34 -4.66
CA ILE A 51 -4.74 9.34 -5.36
C ILE A 51 -3.78 10.01 -6.35
N GLY A 52 -4.25 11.02 -7.10
CA GLY A 52 -3.48 11.66 -8.17
C GLY A 52 -2.54 12.78 -7.72
N THR A 53 -2.68 13.28 -6.48
CA THR A 53 -1.88 14.42 -5.98
C THR A 53 -0.64 13.93 -5.23
N PRO A 54 0.59 14.33 -5.63
CA PRO A 54 1.80 14.04 -4.86
C PRO A 54 1.78 14.80 -3.53
N ALA A 55 2.30 14.19 -2.44
CA ALA A 55 2.43 14.93 -1.20
C ALA A 55 3.50 16.02 -1.32
N LYS A 56 3.42 17.07 -0.48
CA LYS A 56 4.33 18.23 -0.49
C LYS A 56 5.82 17.89 -0.36
N ASN A 57 6.15 16.69 0.13
CA ASN A 57 7.51 16.19 0.32
C ASN A 57 7.96 15.23 -0.82
N GLY A 58 7.21 15.15 -1.93
CA GLY A 58 7.48 14.27 -3.06
C GLY A 58 7.21 12.79 -2.78
N ARG A 59 6.59 12.46 -1.63
CA ARG A 59 6.22 11.10 -1.24
C ARG A 59 4.74 10.86 -1.54
N PRO A 60 4.26 9.62 -1.64
CA PRO A 60 2.82 9.34 -1.66
C PRO A 60 2.15 9.89 -0.39
N TYR A 61 1.01 10.57 -0.54
CA TYR A 61 0.26 11.10 0.60
C TYR A 61 -0.22 9.95 1.48
N ARG A 62 0.23 9.93 2.74
CA ARG A 62 -0.23 8.95 3.74
C ARG A 62 -1.21 9.62 4.71
N PRO A 63 -2.47 9.15 4.79
CA PRO A 63 -3.46 9.70 5.72
C PRO A 63 -3.01 9.70 7.18
N ALA A 64 -2.16 8.74 7.59
CA ALA A 64 -1.60 8.71 8.94
C ALA A 64 -0.81 9.99 9.29
N GLU A 65 -0.13 10.58 8.30
CA GLU A 65 0.72 11.76 8.48
C GLU A 65 -0.09 13.06 8.65
N SER A 66 -1.31 13.14 8.12
CA SER A 66 -2.15 14.35 8.23
C SER A 66 -2.75 14.55 9.61
N SER A 67 -2.88 13.48 10.40
CA SER A 67 -3.51 13.50 11.72
C SER A 67 -2.63 14.05 12.84
N GLY A 68 -1.38 14.45 12.56
CA GLY A 68 -0.39 14.83 13.57
C GLY A 68 0.04 13.68 14.49
N ARG A 69 -0.60 12.51 14.41
CA ARG A 69 -0.09 11.28 15.00
C ARG A 69 1.07 10.80 14.15
N ARG A 70 2.25 10.77 14.75
CA ARG A 70 3.35 9.98 14.19
C ARG A 70 2.81 8.57 13.95
N PRO A 71 2.98 7.99 12.74
CA PRO A 71 2.61 6.61 12.51
C PRO A 71 3.35 5.78 13.57
N ARG A 72 2.59 5.09 14.43
CA ARG A 72 3.22 4.07 15.28
C ARG A 72 3.87 3.10 14.32
N HIS A 73 5.16 2.85 14.53
CA HIS A 73 5.91 1.85 13.81
C HIS A 73 5.13 0.54 13.92
N VAL A 74 4.36 0.18 12.89
CA VAL A 74 3.83 -1.17 12.76
C VAL A 74 4.97 -1.93 12.14
N THR A 75 5.87 -2.40 13.01
CA THR A 75 6.85 -3.41 12.63
C THR A 75 6.05 -4.62 12.20
N GLY A 76 6.12 -4.99 10.92
CA GLY A 76 5.74 -6.34 10.51
C GLY A 76 6.55 -7.37 11.31
N PRO A 77 6.17 -8.66 11.33
CA PRO A 77 6.97 -9.67 11.98
C PRO A 77 8.39 -9.61 11.40
N GLN A 78 9.35 -9.19 12.22
CA GLN A 78 10.75 -9.24 11.86
C GLN A 78 11.07 -10.72 11.65
N ARG A 79 11.48 -11.11 10.43
CA ARG A 79 12.08 -12.43 10.22
C ARG A 79 13.35 -12.46 11.07
N GLY A 80 13.25 -12.98 12.29
CA GLY A 80 14.41 -13.26 13.11
C GLY A 80 15.23 -14.32 12.41
N SER A 81 16.37 -13.93 11.85
CA SER A 81 17.41 -14.88 11.47
C SER A 81 17.98 -15.44 12.77
N ILE A 82 17.64 -16.69 13.08
CA ILE A 82 18.31 -17.44 14.14
C ILE A 82 19.70 -17.76 13.60
N PRO A 83 20.81 -17.32 14.23
CA PRO A 83 22.14 -17.72 13.77
C PRO A 83 22.31 -19.21 14.05
N LEU A 84 22.44 -20.02 13.00
CA LEU A 84 22.84 -21.42 13.15
C LEU A 84 24.33 -21.45 13.53
N PRO A 85 24.72 -22.21 14.57
CA PRO A 85 26.13 -22.37 14.89
C PRO A 85 26.81 -23.13 13.75
N LEU A 86 27.65 -22.42 12.99
CA LEU A 86 28.53 -23.01 11.98
C LEU A 86 29.67 -23.76 12.71
N GLY A 87 29.38 -24.98 13.15
CA GLY A 87 30.37 -26.00 13.49
C GLY A 87 30.62 -26.86 12.26
N GLY A 88 31.87 -26.88 11.79
CA GLY A 88 32.24 -27.20 10.43
C GLY A 88 32.22 -28.67 10.01
N LEU A 89 32.04 -28.87 8.71
CA LEU A 89 32.53 -29.98 7.90
C LEU A 89 32.10 -29.77 6.44
N ASP A 90 33.09 -29.69 5.56
CA ASP A 90 32.97 -29.61 4.10
C ASP A 90 32.18 -30.81 3.55
N GLY A 91 31.28 -30.55 2.59
CA GLY A 91 30.88 -31.56 1.61
C GLY A 91 29.37 -31.73 1.37
N ALA A 92 28.96 -31.39 0.14
CA ALA A 92 27.84 -31.96 -0.64
C ALA A 92 26.36 -31.65 -0.26
N ARG A 93 25.77 -30.69 -1.02
CA ARG A 93 24.42 -30.61 -1.68
C ARG A 93 23.14 -30.88 -0.85
N PRO A 94 21.93 -30.66 -1.41
CA PRO A 94 21.28 -29.47 -1.99
C PRO A 94 20.05 -29.05 -1.12
N GLU A 95 19.53 -27.82 -1.20
CA GLU A 95 18.24 -27.51 -0.55
C GLU A 95 17.11 -27.23 -1.54
N ILE A 96 16.08 -28.08 -1.39
CA ILE A 96 14.76 -28.10 -1.99
C ILE A 96 13.95 -26.93 -1.40
N VAL A 97 13.27 -26.19 -2.26
CA VAL A 97 12.33 -25.15 -1.85
C VAL A 97 10.97 -25.81 -1.59
N LEU A 98 10.50 -25.76 -0.35
CA LEU A 98 9.09 -25.97 0.04
C LEU A 98 8.34 -24.65 0.00
#